data_AF-A0AAV0JYI6-F1
#
_entry.id   AF-A0AAV0JYI6-F1
#
_cell.length_a   1.000
_cell.length_b   1.000
_cell.length_c   1.000
_cell.angle_alpha   90.00
_cell.angle_beta   90.00
_cell.angle_gamma   90.00
#
_symmetry.space_group_name_H-M   'P 1'
#
loop_
_entity.id
_entity.type
_entity.pdbx_description
1 polymer ?
#
loop_
_entity_poly.entity_id
_entity_poly.type
_entity_poly.pdbx_seq_one_letter_code
_entity_poly.pdbx_strand_id
1 'polypeptide(L)'
;VIAPGVSILAAWIGDDSESTPKGRKPPSFNIISGTSVSCPHVAGAVAAIKNAQPSFSPFAIKSAIMTTGSSLPSAGEEATPYDLGAGELNPTGSLNPGLVYEATTTDHLLFLCYYGYDTATVRLISRVARSLNFSCPLDSSPDLVSHLNYPSMAVRLAPNQTRTIGRVLTNVASDGKWSYTATVRFGGGSTEGLRSDVAVKVSPERLCFTNKGERHLFNVTFMSTGSVDVDRVVFGWITWTNPRFKVRSPFVILGSTA
;
A
#
# COMPACT_ATOMS: atom_id res chain seq x y z
N VAL A 1 -0.79 6.32 0.46
CA VAL A 1 -1.93 6.92 -0.26
C VAL A 1 -1.86 8.40 -0.05
N ILE A 2 -2.49 9.17 -0.93
CA ILE A 2 -2.66 10.61 -0.77
C ILE A 2 -4.14 10.93 -0.54
N ALA A 3 -4.38 12.10 0.04
CA ALA A 3 -5.71 12.66 0.25
C ALA A 3 -5.61 14.19 0.22
N PRO A 4 -6.72 14.90 -0.04
CA PRO A 4 -6.73 16.37 -0.09
C PRO A 4 -6.10 17.00 1.15
N GLY A 5 -5.13 17.89 0.95
CA GLY A 5 -4.40 18.57 2.02
C GLY A 5 -3.92 19.96 1.68
N VAL A 6 -4.41 20.54 0.58
CA VAL A 6 -4.06 21.89 0.14
C VAL A 6 -5.32 22.73 0.17
N SER A 7 -5.25 23.89 0.81
CA SER A 7 -6.37 24.85 0.91
C SER A 7 -7.66 24.23 1.45
N ILE A 8 -7.53 23.46 2.54
CA ILE A 8 -8.68 22.82 3.20
C ILE A 8 -9.30 23.79 4.21
N LEU A 9 -10.60 24.03 4.07
CA LEU A 9 -11.41 24.78 5.03
C LEU A 9 -11.84 23.87 6.18
N ALA A 10 -11.51 24.25 7.41
CA ALA A 10 -11.94 23.54 8.62
C ALA A 10 -12.23 24.49 9.77
N ALA A 11 -12.88 23.99 10.83
CA ALA A 11 -13.12 24.76 12.05
C ALA A 11 -11.79 25.26 12.65
N TRP A 12 -11.83 26.45 13.23
CA TRP A 12 -10.65 27.11 13.78
C TRP A 12 -10.90 27.73 15.14
N ILE A 13 -9.81 28.03 15.84
CA ILE A 13 -9.83 28.68 17.14
C ILE A 13 -10.35 30.11 16.98
N GLY A 14 -11.45 30.42 17.68
CA GLY A 14 -12.26 31.64 17.47
C GLY A 14 -11.68 32.93 18.06
N ASP A 15 -10.50 32.89 18.67
CA ASP A 15 -9.75 34.02 19.22
C ASP A 15 -8.33 34.13 18.65
N ASP A 16 -8.03 33.42 17.55
CA ASP A 16 -6.74 33.50 16.88
C ASP A 16 -6.52 34.88 16.24
N SER A 17 -5.83 35.76 16.97
CA SER A 17 -5.46 37.09 16.51
C SER A 17 -4.28 37.11 15.51
N GLU A 18 -3.51 36.03 15.39
CA GLU A 18 -2.36 35.96 14.49
C GLU A 18 -2.80 35.73 13.04
N SER A 19 -3.77 34.84 12.84
CA SER A 19 -4.35 34.54 11.52
C SER A 19 -5.43 35.55 11.09
N THR A 20 -5.81 36.48 11.97
CA THR A 20 -6.90 37.43 11.74
C THR A 20 -6.43 38.70 11.04
N PRO A 21 -6.98 39.03 9.85
CA PRO A 21 -6.66 40.31 9.21
C PRO A 21 -7.04 41.51 10.09
N LYS A 22 -6.18 42.54 10.11
CA LYS A 22 -6.43 43.77 10.89
C LYS A 22 -7.83 44.35 10.58
N GLY A 23 -8.57 44.66 11.65
CA GLY A 23 -9.93 45.22 11.55
C GLY A 23 -11.04 44.19 11.32
N ARG A 24 -10.73 42.89 11.31
CA ARG A 24 -11.73 41.81 11.25
C ARG A 24 -11.85 41.09 12.58
N LYS A 25 -13.00 40.46 12.79
CA LYS A 25 -13.20 39.50 13.89
C LYS A 25 -12.48 38.20 13.54
N PRO A 26 -11.96 37.46 14.54
CA PRO A 26 -11.37 36.16 14.27
C PRO A 26 -12.36 35.20 13.62
N PRO A 27 -11.94 34.43 12.61
CA PRO A 27 -12.84 33.57 11.87
C PRO A 27 -13.08 32.26 12.64
N SER A 28 -14.29 31.72 12.58
CA SER A 28 -14.59 30.38 13.13
C SER A 28 -14.08 29.23 12.27
N PHE A 29 -13.54 29.56 11.08
CA PHE A 29 -12.99 28.62 10.13
C PHE A 29 -11.70 29.19 9.53
N ASN A 30 -10.77 28.31 9.16
CA ASN A 30 -9.53 28.71 8.51
C ASN A 30 -9.22 27.78 7.34
N ILE A 31 -8.46 28.28 6.38
CA ILE A 31 -8.00 27.54 5.20
C ILE A 31 -6.51 27.30 5.37
N ILE A 32 -6.12 26.04 5.56
CA ILE A 32 -4.72 25.66 5.75
C ILE A 32 -4.32 24.53 4.80
N SER A 33 -3.01 24.37 4.64
CA SER A 33 -2.40 23.32 3.82
C SER A 33 -1.40 22.53 4.65
N GLY A 34 -1.31 21.23 4.41
CA GLY A 34 -0.35 20.34 5.04
C GLY A 34 -0.82 18.89 5.07
N THR A 35 0.14 17.97 5.22
CA THR A 35 -0.14 16.54 5.42
C THR A 35 -0.90 16.28 6.74
N SER A 36 -0.76 17.17 7.72
CA SER A 36 -1.58 17.22 8.94
C SER A 36 -3.07 17.36 8.63
N VAL A 37 -3.42 17.95 7.49
CA VAL A 37 -4.80 18.17 7.03
C VAL A 37 -5.27 17.09 6.05
N SER A 38 -4.35 16.42 5.34
CA SER A 38 -4.64 15.18 4.61
C SER A 38 -4.97 14.01 5.54
N CYS A 39 -4.26 13.88 6.65
CA CYS A 39 -4.43 12.79 7.62
C CYS A 39 -5.89 12.58 8.09
N PRO A 40 -6.63 13.61 8.55
CA PRO A 40 -8.01 13.44 9.02
C PRO A 40 -8.97 12.96 7.92
N HIS A 41 -8.73 13.26 6.65
CA HIS A 41 -9.54 12.70 5.55
C HIS A 41 -9.42 11.17 5.48
N VAL A 42 -8.19 10.65 5.59
CA VAL A 42 -7.95 9.20 5.63
C VAL A 42 -8.51 8.59 6.91
N ALA A 43 -8.37 9.27 8.06
CA ALA A 43 -8.95 8.81 9.32
C ALA A 43 -10.49 8.72 9.26
N GLY A 44 -11.15 9.68 8.63
CA GLY A 44 -12.59 9.65 8.37
C GLY A 44 -13.01 8.44 7.51
N ALA A 45 -12.24 8.14 6.45
CA ALA A 45 -12.48 6.94 5.63
C ALA A 45 -12.25 5.65 6.43
N VAL A 46 -11.20 5.58 7.27
CA VAL A 46 -10.98 4.45 8.18
C VAL A 46 -12.19 4.22 9.09
N ALA A 47 -12.74 5.29 9.68
CA ALA A 47 -13.93 5.19 10.54
C ALA A 47 -15.15 4.70 9.75
N ALA A 48 -15.40 5.23 8.55
CA ALA A 48 -16.49 4.80 7.68
C ALA A 48 -16.37 3.32 7.28
N ILE A 49 -15.18 2.86 6.89
CA ILE A 49 -14.93 1.45 6.57
C ILE A 49 -15.13 0.58 7.81
N LYS A 50 -14.62 0.98 8.98
CA LYS A 50 -14.79 0.19 10.21
C LYS A 50 -16.26 0.08 10.62
N ASN A 51 -17.05 1.13 10.40
CA ASN A 51 -18.49 1.10 10.64
C ASN A 51 -19.22 0.16 9.66
N ALA A 52 -18.88 0.21 8.37
CA ALA A 52 -19.50 -0.63 7.34
C ALA A 52 -19.03 -2.10 7.40
N GLN A 53 -17.79 -2.34 7.82
CA GLN A 53 -17.16 -3.67 7.93
C GLN A 53 -16.54 -3.84 9.33
N PRO A 54 -17.35 -4.07 10.38
CA PRO A 54 -16.85 -4.16 11.76
C PRO A 54 -15.81 -5.27 11.98
N SER A 55 -15.85 -6.33 11.17
CA SER A 55 -14.90 -7.46 11.26
C SER A 55 -13.55 -7.18 10.62
N PHE A 56 -13.38 -6.09 9.86
CA PHE A 56 -12.10 -5.79 9.24
C PHE A 56 -11.04 -5.47 10.29
N SER A 57 -9.87 -6.08 10.12
CA SER A 57 -8.67 -5.74 10.89
C SER A 57 -8.13 -4.36 10.44
N PRO A 58 -7.23 -3.75 11.21
CA PRO A 58 -6.51 -2.55 10.75
C PRO A 58 -5.78 -2.77 9.42
N PHE A 59 -5.29 -3.99 9.17
CA PHE A 59 -4.56 -4.34 7.94
C PHE A 59 -5.50 -4.49 6.75
N ALA A 60 -6.68 -5.09 6.95
CA ALA A 60 -7.74 -5.15 5.94
C ALA A 60 -8.20 -3.75 5.52
N ILE A 61 -8.42 -2.85 6.49
CA ILE A 61 -8.81 -1.46 6.24
C ILE A 61 -7.74 -0.73 5.43
N LYS A 62 -6.48 -0.85 5.87
CA LYS A 62 -5.35 -0.26 5.16
C LYS A 62 -5.23 -0.81 3.73
N SER A 63 -5.41 -2.12 3.56
CA SER A 63 -5.43 -2.74 2.24
C SER A 63 -6.56 -2.17 1.40
N ALA A 64 -7.80 -2.08 1.91
CA ALA A 64 -8.94 -1.58 1.17
C ALA A 64 -8.71 -0.14 0.66
N ILE A 65 -8.15 0.71 1.51
CA ILE A 65 -7.79 2.10 1.16
C ILE A 65 -6.70 2.13 0.09
N MET A 66 -5.66 1.30 0.22
CA MET A 66 -4.55 1.29 -0.74
C MET A 66 -4.96 0.71 -2.09
N THR A 67 -5.66 -0.42 -2.11
CA THR A 67 -5.91 -1.16 -3.36
C THR A 67 -6.98 -0.55 -4.25
N THR A 68 -7.81 0.32 -3.69
CA THR A 68 -8.85 1.06 -4.41
C THR A 68 -8.41 2.47 -4.80
N GLY A 69 -7.17 2.84 -4.48
CA GLY A 69 -6.61 4.15 -4.77
C GLY A 69 -6.57 4.45 -6.27
N SER A 70 -6.99 5.65 -6.64
CA SER A 70 -6.99 6.14 -8.01
C SER A 70 -5.62 6.67 -8.43
N SER A 71 -5.30 6.53 -9.71
CA SER A 71 -4.17 7.27 -10.28
C SER A 71 -4.63 8.69 -10.56
N LEU A 72 -3.81 9.67 -10.19
CA LEU A 72 -4.03 11.05 -10.61
C LEU A 72 -3.36 11.31 -11.96
N PRO A 73 -3.99 12.08 -12.86
CA PRO A 73 -3.28 12.60 -14.02
C PRO A 73 -2.19 13.56 -13.54
N SER A 74 -0.96 13.40 -14.05
CA SER A 74 0.14 14.32 -13.76
C SER A 74 0.10 15.50 -14.73
N ALA A 75 0.06 16.72 -14.21
CA ALA A 75 0.19 17.96 -15.00
C ALA A 75 1.67 18.35 -15.26
N GLY A 76 2.60 17.42 -15.02
CA GLY A 76 4.05 17.60 -15.12
C GLY A 76 4.77 16.25 -15.06
N GLU A 77 5.90 16.19 -14.36
CA GLU A 77 6.62 14.92 -14.13
C GLU A 77 5.69 13.85 -13.54
N GLU A 78 5.87 12.61 -14.01
CA GLU A 78 5.05 11.49 -13.57
C GLU A 78 5.35 11.19 -12.11
N ALA A 79 4.35 11.40 -11.25
CA ALA A 79 4.46 11.11 -9.84
C ALA A 79 4.59 9.59 -9.60
N THR A 80 5.54 9.22 -8.75
CA THR A 80 5.91 7.84 -8.46
C THR A 80 5.14 7.30 -7.24
N PRO A 81 5.22 5.99 -6.96
CA PRO A 81 4.72 5.45 -5.69
C PRO A 81 5.39 6.03 -4.44
N TYR A 82 6.55 6.68 -4.55
CA TYR A 82 7.14 7.41 -3.41
C TYR A 82 6.39 8.72 -3.12
N ASP A 83 5.78 9.33 -4.13
CA ASP A 83 5.01 10.57 -4.00
C ASP A 83 3.55 10.28 -3.62
N LEU A 84 2.93 9.30 -4.28
CA LEU A 84 1.49 9.04 -4.16
C LEU A 84 1.16 7.81 -3.29
N GLY A 85 2.15 6.96 -2.98
CA GLY A 85 1.90 5.62 -2.47
C GLY A 85 1.09 4.79 -3.48
N ALA A 86 -0.09 4.30 -3.05
CA ALA A 86 -1.00 3.56 -3.92
C ALA A 86 -1.96 4.44 -4.74
N GLY A 87 -1.88 5.77 -4.59
CA GLY A 87 -2.75 6.73 -5.26
C GLY A 87 -3.66 7.50 -4.30
N GLU A 88 -4.60 8.23 -4.87
CA GLU A 88 -5.57 9.04 -4.14
C GLU A 88 -6.67 8.18 -3.52
N LEU A 89 -7.02 8.51 -2.28
CA LEU A 89 -8.09 7.86 -1.52
C LEU A 89 -9.39 7.84 -2.32
N ASN A 90 -9.97 6.64 -2.46
CA ASN A 90 -11.32 6.43 -2.99
C ASN A 90 -12.26 5.97 -1.86
N PRO A 91 -13.01 6.87 -1.22
CA PRO A 91 -13.84 6.52 -0.07
C PRO A 91 -14.89 5.47 -0.42
N THR A 92 -15.57 5.62 -1.56
CA THR A 92 -16.63 4.69 -1.98
C THR A 92 -16.08 3.32 -2.33
N GLY A 93 -14.98 3.25 -3.09
CA GLY A 93 -14.34 1.99 -3.47
C GLY A 93 -13.83 1.20 -2.26
N SER A 94 -13.24 1.88 -1.29
CA SER A 94 -12.67 1.26 -0.08
C SER A 94 -13.70 0.62 0.87
N LEU A 95 -14.99 0.95 0.76
CA LEU A 95 -16.06 0.28 1.53
C LEU A 95 -16.31 -1.15 1.06
N ASN A 96 -16.04 -1.46 -0.21
CA ASN A 96 -16.18 -2.79 -0.78
C ASN A 96 -15.06 -3.05 -1.81
N PRO A 97 -13.83 -3.36 -1.35
CA PRO A 97 -12.66 -3.45 -2.20
C PRO A 97 -12.60 -4.75 -3.02
N GLY A 98 -13.52 -5.70 -2.81
CA GLY A 98 -13.49 -7.04 -3.41
C GLY A 98 -12.46 -7.96 -2.74
N LEU A 99 -11.18 -7.60 -2.78
CA LEU A 99 -10.08 -8.35 -2.15
C LEU A 99 -9.24 -7.45 -1.23
N VAL A 100 -8.65 -8.06 -0.20
CA VAL A 100 -7.69 -7.41 0.71
C VAL A 100 -6.44 -8.26 0.94
N TYR A 101 -5.33 -7.58 1.23
CA TYR A 101 -4.11 -8.17 1.77
C TYR A 101 -4.21 -8.18 3.30
N GLU A 102 -4.52 -9.36 3.84
CA GLU A 102 -4.60 -9.54 5.28
C GLU A 102 -3.22 -9.86 5.86
N ALA A 103 -2.85 -9.19 6.95
CA ALA A 103 -1.64 -9.48 7.71
C ALA A 103 -2.00 -9.59 9.19
N THR A 104 -1.06 -10.06 10.00
CA THR A 104 -1.21 -10.18 11.45
C THR A 104 -0.20 -9.29 12.17
N THR A 105 -0.41 -9.11 13.47
CA THR A 105 0.60 -8.47 14.33
C THR A 105 1.92 -9.23 14.28
N THR A 106 1.88 -10.56 14.30
CA THR A 106 3.08 -11.41 14.21
C THR A 106 3.85 -11.18 12.91
N ASP A 107 3.17 -11.03 11.77
CA ASP A 107 3.85 -10.72 10.50
C ASP A 107 4.62 -9.40 10.55
N HIS A 108 4.10 -8.41 11.29
CA HIS A 108 4.80 -7.14 11.49
C HIS A 108 5.95 -7.25 12.49
N LEU A 109 5.85 -8.12 13.50
CA LEU A 109 6.98 -8.40 14.40
C LEU A 109 8.11 -9.11 13.63
N LEU A 110 7.78 -10.08 12.78
CA LEU A 110 8.72 -10.75 11.89
C LEU A 110 9.36 -9.77 10.91
N PHE A 111 8.59 -8.85 10.33
CA PHE A 111 9.12 -7.77 9.50
C PHE A 111 10.22 -6.96 10.21
N LEU A 112 10.01 -6.60 11.49
CA LEU A 112 11.02 -5.88 12.27
C LEU A 112 12.30 -6.72 12.49
N CYS A 113 12.16 -8.03 12.71
CA CYS A 113 13.30 -8.94 12.79
C CYS A 113 14.06 -9.00 11.47
N TYR A 114 13.35 -9.16 10.35
CA TYR A 114 13.95 -9.21 9.00
C TYR A 114 14.64 -7.90 8.62
N TYR A 115 14.14 -6.78 9.13
CA TYR A 115 14.78 -5.47 8.97
C TYR A 115 16.12 -5.36 9.73
N GLY A 116 16.34 -6.21 10.75
CA GLY A 116 17.58 -6.27 11.52
C GLY A 116 17.44 -5.91 13.00
N TYR A 117 16.23 -5.74 13.52
CA TYR A 117 16.03 -5.55 14.96
C TYR A 117 16.12 -6.87 15.71
N ASP A 118 16.82 -6.85 16.85
CA ASP A 118 16.91 -8.00 17.73
C ASP A 118 15.64 -8.18 18.58
N THR A 119 15.54 -9.35 19.24
CA THR A 119 14.39 -9.70 20.07
C THR A 119 14.14 -8.67 21.20
N ALA A 120 15.20 -8.14 21.80
CA ALA A 120 15.10 -7.16 22.88
C ALA A 120 14.45 -5.86 22.38
N THR A 121 14.90 -5.36 21.24
CA THR A 121 14.39 -4.16 20.58
C THR A 121 12.93 -4.35 20.14
N VAL A 122 12.59 -5.49 19.53
CA VAL A 122 11.21 -5.77 19.11
C VAL A 122 10.26 -5.84 20.31
N ARG A 123 10.69 -6.41 21.44
CA ARG A 123 9.90 -6.44 22.69
C ARG A 123 9.78 -5.07 23.35
N LEU A 124 10.75 -4.19 23.15
CA LEU A 124 10.68 -2.80 23.61
C LEU A 124 9.66 -2.00 22.78
N ILE A 125 9.68 -2.15 21.45
CA ILE A 125 8.77 -1.45 20.53
C ILE A 125 7.33 -1.93 20.70
N SER A 126 7.12 -3.25 20.85
CA SER A 126 5.78 -3.84 20.89
C SER A 126 5.46 -4.52 22.22
N ARG A 127 4.47 -3.97 22.92
CA ARG A 127 3.90 -4.60 24.12
C ARG A 127 3.35 -6.01 23.83
N VAL A 128 2.84 -6.25 22.62
CA VAL A 128 2.34 -7.56 22.19
C VAL A 128 3.48 -8.57 22.07
N ALA A 129 4.62 -8.16 21.51
CA ALA A 129 5.79 -9.03 21.45
C ALA A 129 6.27 -9.43 22.85
N ARG A 130 6.27 -8.47 23.79
CA ARG A 130 6.60 -8.73 25.19
C ARG A 130 5.60 -9.66 25.87
N SER A 131 4.28 -9.46 25.69
CA SER A 131 3.26 -10.32 26.32
C SER A 131 3.25 -11.74 25.78
N LEU A 132 3.59 -11.93 24.51
CA LEU A 132 3.66 -13.24 23.87
C LEU A 132 5.01 -13.94 24.06
N ASN A 133 5.96 -13.32 24.77
CA ASN A 133 7.35 -13.77 24.85
C ASN A 133 7.96 -14.06 23.46
N PHE A 134 7.63 -13.22 22.47
CA PHE A 134 8.02 -13.38 21.07
C PHE A 134 9.54 -13.30 20.92
N SER A 135 10.13 -14.12 20.04
CA SER A 135 11.56 -14.09 19.72
C SER A 135 11.77 -14.05 18.22
N CYS A 136 12.74 -13.26 17.76
CA CYS A 136 13.12 -13.22 16.36
C CYS A 136 13.73 -14.56 15.94
N PRO A 137 13.36 -15.09 14.76
CA PRO A 137 14.00 -16.26 14.18
C PRO A 137 15.50 -16.04 13.94
N LEU A 138 16.32 -17.10 14.12
CA LEU A 138 17.76 -17.05 13.91
C LEU A 138 18.14 -16.83 12.43
N ASP A 139 17.27 -17.26 11.52
CA ASP A 139 17.40 -17.14 10.06
C ASP A 139 16.78 -15.84 9.51
N SER A 140 16.52 -14.86 10.38
CA SER A 140 16.04 -13.54 9.95
C SER A 140 17.05 -12.87 9.00
N SER A 141 16.58 -12.49 7.81
CA SER A 141 17.40 -11.86 6.77
C SER A 141 16.65 -10.70 6.11
N PRO A 142 17.35 -9.63 5.66
CA PRO A 142 16.76 -8.56 4.86
C PRO A 142 16.01 -9.03 3.60
N ASP A 143 16.38 -10.19 3.04
CA ASP A 143 15.68 -10.76 1.88
C ASP A 143 14.23 -11.16 2.21
N LEU A 144 13.92 -11.45 3.49
CA LEU A 144 12.59 -11.83 3.96
C LEU A 144 11.70 -10.62 4.27
N VAL A 145 12.24 -9.39 4.31
CA VAL A 145 11.45 -8.15 4.55
C VAL A 145 10.28 -8.03 3.58
N SER A 146 10.49 -8.46 2.33
CA SER A 146 9.49 -8.39 1.27
C SER A 146 8.36 -9.42 1.42
N HIS A 147 8.45 -10.38 2.35
CA HIS A 147 7.44 -11.43 2.57
C HIS A 147 6.22 -10.95 3.37
N LEU A 148 6.27 -9.78 4.01
CA LEU A 148 5.10 -9.17 4.64
C LEU A 148 3.96 -9.07 3.61
N ASN A 149 2.77 -9.58 3.95
CA ASN A 149 1.62 -9.57 3.06
C ASN A 149 0.99 -8.17 2.94
N TYR A 150 1.74 -7.27 2.31
CA TYR A 150 1.46 -5.85 2.24
C TYR A 150 0.93 -5.48 0.84
N PRO A 151 -0.02 -4.52 0.71
CA PRO A 151 -0.63 -4.09 -0.56
C PRO A 151 0.30 -3.25 -1.46
N SER A 152 1.61 -3.33 -1.25
CA SER A 152 2.64 -2.78 -2.13
C SER A 152 3.90 -3.63 -2.04
N MET A 153 4.80 -3.46 -3.02
CA MET A 153 6.01 -4.27 -3.13
C MET A 153 7.21 -3.38 -3.43
N ALA A 154 8.35 -3.65 -2.79
CA ALA A 154 9.61 -2.99 -3.07
C ALA A 154 10.68 -4.06 -3.19
N VAL A 155 11.42 -4.07 -4.29
CA VAL A 155 12.43 -5.10 -4.57
C VAL A 155 13.73 -4.45 -4.99
N ARG A 156 14.83 -4.92 -4.42
CA ARG A 156 16.18 -4.61 -4.92
C ARG A 156 16.62 -5.73 -5.85
N LEU A 157 17.13 -5.38 -7.03
CA LEU A 157 17.65 -6.34 -8.00
C LEU A 157 19.09 -5.98 -8.40
N ALA A 158 19.99 -6.94 -8.23
CA ALA A 158 21.31 -6.94 -8.85
C ALA A 158 21.20 -7.32 -10.35
N PRO A 159 22.25 -7.07 -11.15
CA PRO A 159 22.26 -7.48 -12.55
C PRO A 159 22.00 -8.97 -12.71
N ASN A 160 21.12 -9.32 -13.66
CA ASN A 160 20.70 -10.71 -13.94
C ASN A 160 20.07 -11.44 -12.75
N GLN A 161 19.60 -10.72 -11.72
CA GLN A 161 18.94 -11.32 -10.57
C GLN A 161 17.45 -11.55 -10.83
N THR A 162 16.94 -12.65 -10.27
CA THR A 162 15.51 -12.94 -10.18
C THR A 162 15.10 -13.01 -8.72
N ARG A 163 14.00 -12.36 -8.35
CA ARG A 163 13.38 -12.43 -7.01
C ARG A 163 11.90 -12.71 -7.13
N THR A 164 11.41 -13.66 -6.35
CA THR A 164 9.99 -14.00 -6.29
C THR A 164 9.44 -13.70 -4.91
N ILE A 165 8.29 -13.02 -4.87
CA ILE A 165 7.62 -12.62 -3.64
C ILE A 165 6.20 -13.21 -3.65
N GLY A 166 5.85 -13.89 -2.56
CA GLY A 166 4.50 -14.41 -2.33
C GLY A 166 3.56 -13.37 -1.68
N ARG A 167 2.30 -13.39 -2.09
CA ARG A 167 1.23 -12.58 -1.50
C ARG A 167 -0.06 -13.38 -1.42
N VAL A 168 -0.85 -13.11 -0.39
CA VAL A 168 -2.14 -13.76 -0.16
C VAL A 168 -3.25 -12.73 -0.27
N LEU A 169 -4.21 -12.97 -1.17
CA LEU A 169 -5.43 -12.19 -1.27
C LEU A 169 -6.57 -12.93 -0.59
N THR A 170 -7.33 -12.19 0.22
CA THR A 170 -8.55 -12.68 0.88
C THR A 170 -9.75 -12.04 0.20
N ASN A 171 -10.73 -12.84 -0.20
CA ASN A 171 -12.00 -12.35 -0.71
C ASN A 171 -12.87 -11.77 0.41
N VAL A 172 -13.27 -10.52 0.28
CA VAL A 172 -14.15 -9.83 1.24
C VAL A 172 -15.49 -9.40 0.65
N ALA A 173 -15.70 -9.64 -0.65
CA ALA A 173 -16.99 -9.40 -1.28
C ALA A 173 -18.09 -10.22 -0.58
N SER A 174 -19.24 -9.57 -0.36
CA SER A 174 -20.41 -10.15 0.31
C SER A 174 -21.11 -11.24 -0.49
N ASP A 175 -20.93 -11.22 -1.81
CA ASP A 175 -21.76 -11.92 -2.77
C ASP A 175 -20.95 -12.31 -4.00
N GLY A 176 -21.38 -13.37 -4.67
CA GLY A 176 -20.89 -13.76 -5.98
C GLY A 176 -19.64 -14.65 -5.97
N LYS A 177 -19.49 -15.41 -7.06
CA LYS A 177 -18.25 -16.09 -7.43
C LYS A 177 -17.50 -15.19 -8.38
N TRP A 178 -16.26 -14.85 -8.04
CA TRP A 178 -15.49 -13.86 -8.77
C TRP A 178 -14.20 -14.46 -9.30
N SER A 179 -13.96 -14.28 -10.60
CA SER A 179 -12.68 -14.59 -11.23
C SER A 179 -11.95 -13.28 -11.51
N TYR A 180 -10.77 -13.13 -10.96
CA TYR A 180 -9.91 -11.96 -11.13
C TYR A 180 -8.75 -12.31 -12.06
N THR A 181 -8.46 -11.43 -13.01
CA THR A 181 -7.28 -11.54 -13.89
C THR A 181 -6.24 -10.51 -13.49
N ALA A 182 -4.99 -10.94 -13.35
CA ALA A 182 -3.86 -10.07 -13.04
C ALA A 182 -3.36 -9.36 -14.30
N THR A 183 -3.03 -8.09 -14.16
CA THR A 183 -2.33 -7.31 -15.19
C THR A 183 -1.17 -6.56 -14.56
N VAL A 184 -0.08 -6.40 -15.30
CA VAL A 184 1.10 -5.65 -14.87
C VAL A 184 1.32 -4.48 -15.84
N ARG A 185 1.48 -3.28 -15.29
CA ARG A 185 1.77 -2.06 -16.05
C ARG A 185 2.89 -1.28 -15.38
N PHE A 186 3.89 -0.85 -16.13
CA PHE A 186 4.91 0.06 -15.60
C PHE A 186 4.45 1.52 -15.67
N GLY A 187 5.04 2.37 -14.82
CA GLY A 187 5.00 3.82 -15.01
C GLY A 187 5.64 4.22 -16.33
N GLY A 188 5.15 5.30 -16.94
CA GLY A 188 5.64 5.81 -18.23
C GLY A 188 5.03 5.14 -19.47
N GLY A 189 3.96 4.35 -19.30
CA GLY A 189 3.13 3.88 -20.42
C GLY A 189 3.51 2.56 -21.07
N SER A 190 4.48 1.80 -20.55
CA SER A 190 4.71 0.43 -21.06
C SER A 190 3.67 -0.56 -20.51
N THR A 191 3.08 -1.30 -21.44
CA THR A 191 2.10 -2.36 -21.16
C THR A 191 2.78 -3.73 -21.25
N GLU A 192 2.28 -4.70 -20.49
CA GLU A 192 2.67 -6.14 -20.51
C GLU A 192 3.85 -6.57 -19.64
N GLY A 193 4.08 -5.91 -18.50
CA GLY A 193 5.02 -6.43 -17.49
C GLY A 193 6.46 -6.56 -17.97
N LEU A 194 6.80 -5.99 -19.13
CA LEU A 194 8.14 -5.93 -19.68
C LEU A 194 8.57 -4.47 -19.88
N ARG A 195 9.82 -4.22 -19.56
CA ARG A 195 10.56 -2.99 -19.83
C ARG A 195 11.98 -3.42 -20.26
N SER A 196 12.71 -2.56 -20.98
CA SER A 196 14.02 -2.89 -21.56
C SER A 196 15.01 -3.57 -20.60
N ASP A 197 14.95 -3.22 -19.32
CA ASP A 197 15.87 -3.60 -18.25
C ASP A 197 15.26 -4.56 -17.20
N VAL A 198 13.93 -4.70 -17.16
CA VAL A 198 13.23 -5.50 -16.15
C VAL A 198 11.96 -6.16 -16.67
N ALA A 199 11.64 -7.32 -16.10
CA ALA A 199 10.39 -8.03 -16.33
C ALA A 199 9.70 -8.39 -15.00
N VAL A 200 8.39 -8.27 -14.96
CA VAL A 200 7.55 -8.56 -13.79
C VAL A 200 6.40 -9.47 -14.22
N LYS A 201 6.35 -10.67 -13.63
CA LYS A 201 5.35 -11.70 -13.92
C LYS A 201 4.56 -12.06 -12.68
N VAL A 202 3.26 -12.30 -12.85
CA VAL A 202 2.35 -12.76 -11.79
C VAL A 202 1.92 -14.19 -12.08
N SER A 203 1.92 -15.06 -11.07
CA SER A 203 1.48 -16.46 -11.18
C SER A 203 0.68 -16.90 -9.95
N PRO A 204 -0.52 -17.49 -10.11
CA PRO A 204 -1.25 -17.67 -11.36
C PRO A 204 -1.73 -16.32 -11.94
N GLU A 205 -2.03 -16.26 -13.24
CA GLU A 205 -2.58 -15.05 -13.87
C GLU A 205 -4.06 -14.82 -13.56
N ARG A 206 -4.73 -15.84 -13.01
CA ARG A 206 -6.15 -15.82 -12.64
C ARG A 206 -6.36 -16.42 -11.26
N LEU A 207 -7.19 -15.77 -10.45
CA LEU A 207 -7.65 -16.26 -9.16
C LEU A 207 -9.17 -16.34 -9.14
N CYS A 208 -9.72 -17.44 -8.66
CA CYS A 208 -11.16 -17.70 -8.64
C CYS A 208 -11.63 -17.89 -7.20
N PHE A 209 -12.41 -16.95 -6.69
CA PHE A 209 -12.97 -17.02 -5.34
C PHE A 209 -14.44 -17.40 -5.43
N THR A 210 -14.82 -18.40 -4.64
CA THR A 210 -16.19 -18.90 -4.52
C THR A 210 -16.90 -18.38 -3.28
N ASN A 211 -16.18 -18.20 -2.18
CA ASN A 211 -16.76 -17.83 -0.89
C ASN A 211 -16.08 -16.59 -0.30
N LYS A 212 -16.81 -15.84 0.52
CA LYS A 212 -16.22 -14.78 1.36
C LYS A 212 -15.25 -15.42 2.36
N GLY A 213 -14.10 -14.81 2.55
CA GLY A 213 -13.03 -15.28 3.42
C GLY A 213 -12.08 -16.29 2.77
N GLU A 214 -12.35 -16.75 1.55
CA GLU A 214 -11.44 -17.60 0.79
C GLU A 214 -10.13 -16.85 0.49
N ARG A 215 -9.01 -17.58 0.61
CA ARG A 215 -7.66 -17.03 0.50
C ARG A 215 -6.90 -17.74 -0.60
N HIS A 216 -6.26 -16.97 -1.47
CA HIS A 216 -5.37 -17.52 -2.48
C HIS A 216 -4.00 -16.84 -2.46
N LEU A 217 -2.98 -17.69 -2.56
CA LEU A 217 -1.60 -17.27 -2.77
C LEU A 217 -1.40 -16.96 -4.26
N PHE A 218 -0.65 -15.90 -4.53
CA PHE A 218 -0.03 -15.65 -5.83
C PHE A 218 1.41 -15.20 -5.61
N ASN A 219 2.24 -15.48 -6.60
CA ASN A 219 3.64 -15.10 -6.63
C ASN A 219 3.84 -13.99 -7.66
N VAL A 220 4.74 -13.06 -7.33
CA VAL A 220 5.23 -12.03 -8.23
C VAL A 220 6.72 -12.23 -8.42
N THR A 221 7.14 -12.47 -9.65
CA THR A 221 8.53 -12.68 -10.02
C THR A 221 9.05 -11.44 -10.73
N PHE A 222 10.07 -10.83 -10.14
CA PHE A 222 10.81 -9.69 -10.66
C PHE A 222 12.15 -10.18 -11.22
N MET A 223 12.46 -9.82 -12.46
CA MET A 223 13.65 -10.26 -13.18
C MET A 223 14.37 -9.05 -13.74
N SER A 224 15.68 -8.98 -13.55
CA SER A 224 16.53 -8.03 -14.26
C SER A 224 17.19 -8.71 -15.46
N THR A 225 17.19 -8.07 -16.62
CA THR A 225 17.87 -8.54 -17.85
C THR A 225 19.25 -7.88 -18.05
N GLY A 226 19.66 -7.00 -17.14
CA GLY A 226 20.92 -6.26 -17.22
C GLY A 226 21.18 -5.41 -15.97
N SER A 227 21.95 -4.33 -16.10
CA SER A 227 22.09 -3.36 -15.00
C SER A 227 20.82 -2.50 -14.91
N VAL A 228 20.14 -2.55 -13.76
CA VAL A 228 19.11 -1.56 -13.43
C VAL A 228 19.82 -0.34 -12.88
N ASP A 229 19.55 0.82 -13.48
CA ASP A 229 20.10 2.10 -13.02
C ASP A 229 19.74 2.34 -11.54
N VAL A 230 20.76 2.55 -10.71
CA VAL A 230 20.62 2.72 -9.27
C VAL A 230 19.98 4.07 -8.91
N ASP A 231 20.11 5.06 -9.80
CA ASP A 231 19.60 6.41 -9.59
C ASP A 231 18.17 6.57 -10.14
N ARG A 232 17.66 5.58 -10.88
CA ARG A 232 16.32 5.60 -11.46
C ARG A 232 15.38 4.66 -10.72
N VAL A 233 14.27 5.22 -10.22
CA VAL A 233 13.16 4.43 -9.69
C VAL A 233 12.39 3.79 -10.84
N VAL A 234 12.43 2.46 -10.93
CA VAL A 234 11.52 1.71 -11.81
C VAL A 234 10.29 1.33 -11.00
N PHE A 235 9.10 1.62 -11.52
CA PHE A 235 7.86 1.36 -10.79
C PHE A 235 6.72 0.96 -11.70
N GLY A 236 5.66 0.41 -11.11
CA GLY A 236 4.46 0.04 -11.81
C GLY A 236 3.36 -0.43 -10.88
N TRP A 237 2.36 -1.08 -11.46
CA TRP A 237 1.19 -1.58 -10.75
C TRP A 237 0.82 -2.99 -11.19
N ILE A 238 0.50 -3.82 -10.21
CA ILE A 238 -0.19 -5.09 -10.40
C ILE A 238 -1.66 -4.84 -10.11
N THR A 239 -2.54 -5.16 -11.04
CA THR A 239 -3.98 -4.96 -10.88
C THR A 239 -4.73 -6.27 -11.10
N TRP A 240 -5.43 -6.72 -10.08
CA TRP A 240 -6.42 -7.79 -10.17
C TRP A 240 -7.77 -7.18 -10.53
N THR A 241 -8.31 -7.59 -11.68
CA THR A 241 -9.55 -6.99 -12.21
C THR A 241 -10.59 -8.07 -12.48
N ASN A 242 -11.84 -7.76 -12.18
CA ASN A 242 -13.01 -8.45 -12.69
C ASN A 242 -14.05 -7.39 -13.15
N PRO A 243 -15.24 -7.75 -13.64
CA PRO A 243 -16.23 -6.77 -14.10
C PRO A 243 -16.70 -5.73 -13.07
N ARG A 244 -16.50 -5.99 -11.76
CA ARG A 244 -16.98 -5.15 -10.65
C ARG A 244 -15.86 -4.49 -9.84
N PHE A 245 -14.76 -5.20 -9.63
CA PHE A 245 -13.70 -4.84 -8.70
C PHE A 245 -12.36 -4.68 -9.40
N LYS A 246 -11.58 -3.72 -8.92
CA LYS A 246 -10.22 -3.43 -9.36
C LYS A 246 -9.34 -3.27 -8.12
N VAL A 247 -8.40 -4.18 -7.95
CA VAL A 247 -7.52 -4.26 -6.77
C VAL A 247 -6.09 -4.01 -7.23
N ARG A 248 -5.58 -2.81 -7.00
CA ARG A 248 -4.31 -2.30 -7.54
C ARG A 248 -3.24 -2.20 -6.47
N SER A 249 -2.07 -2.74 -6.73
CA SER A 249 -0.91 -2.71 -5.81
C SER A 249 0.28 -2.11 -6.54
N PRO A 250 0.87 -1.00 -6.05
CA PRO A 250 2.10 -0.46 -6.64
C PRO A 250 3.29 -1.34 -6.30
N PHE A 251 4.25 -1.40 -7.22
CA PHE A 251 5.57 -1.96 -6.97
C PHE A 251 6.67 -0.96 -7.37
N VAL A 252 7.80 -1.06 -6.68
CA VAL A 252 9.04 -0.35 -7.01
C VAL A 252 10.19 -1.35 -7.11
N ILE A 253 11.08 -1.14 -8.07
CA ILE A 253 12.30 -1.89 -8.31
C ILE A 253 13.47 -0.91 -8.20
N LEU A 254 14.43 -1.26 -7.36
CA LEU A 254 15.66 -0.52 -7.14
C LEU A 254 16.83 -1.34 -7.69
N GLY A 255 17.70 -0.71 -8.48
CA GLY A 255 18.98 -1.30 -8.84
C GLY A 255 19.87 -1.46 -7.61
N SER A 256 20.69 -2.51 -7.58
CA SER A 256 21.81 -2.62 -6.66
C SER A 256 23.07 -3.01 -7.42
N THR A 257 24.23 -2.56 -6.94
CA THR A 257 25.51 -3.13 -7.36
C THR A 257 25.64 -4.55 -6.84
N ALA A 258 26.39 -5.39 -7.56
CA ALA A 258 26.74 -6.74 -7.12
C ALA A 258 27.62 -6.72 -5.87
#